data_AF-A0A966U2U7-F1
#
_entry.id   AF-A0A966U2U7-F1
#
_cell.length_a   1.000
_cell.length_b   1.000
_cell.length_c   1.000
_cell.angle_alpha   90.00
_cell.angle_beta   90.00
_cell.angle_gamma   90.00
#
_symmetry.space_group_name_H-M   'P 1'
#
loop_
_entity.id
_entity.type
_entity.pdbx_description
1 polymer ?
#
loop_
_entity_poly.entity_id
_entity_poly.type
_entity_poly.pdbx_seq_one_letter_code
_entity_poly.pdbx_strand_id
1 'polypeptide(L)'
;QRMVKDAEANAEEDRKLLELVTVRNAADALAHSTKKALDEHGASLDASEKSAIESALKELEEAIKGSDKAAIEAKTEALAKASQKLGEKAYAAEQAKANPGNANPAAEKKANNDAEVVDADFKEVNDKK
;
A
#
# COMPACT_ATOMS: atom_id res chain seq x y z
N GLN A 1 1.27 29.73 35.40
CA GLN A 1 0.15 28.80 35.12
C GLN A 1 -0.58 29.12 33.81
N ARG A 2 -0.90 30.39 33.48
CA ARG A 2 -1.47 30.72 32.15
C ARG A 2 -0.53 30.41 30.97
N MET A 3 0.75 30.80 31.08
CA MET A 3 1.76 30.50 30.03
C MET A 3 1.99 29.00 29.78
N VAL A 4 1.74 28.13 30.77
CA VAL A 4 1.91 26.67 30.61
C VAL A 4 0.72 26.08 29.86
N LYS A 5 -0.51 26.49 30.20
CA LYS A 5 -1.72 26.07 29.50
C LYS A 5 -1.75 26.54 28.05
N ASP A 6 -1.28 27.76 27.79
CA ASP A 6 -1.18 28.29 26.43
C ASP A 6 -0.13 27.51 25.62
N ALA A 7 1.00 27.13 26.23
CA ALA A 7 2.01 26.29 25.57
C ALA A 7 1.49 24.87 25.29
N GLU A 8 0.73 24.27 26.22
CA GLU A 8 0.11 22.95 26.04
C GLU A 8 -0.95 22.95 24.94
N ALA A 9 -1.79 23.98 24.87
CA ALA A 9 -2.81 24.11 23.84
C ALA A 9 -2.20 24.23 22.44
N ASN A 10 -1.17 25.07 22.28
CA ASN A 10 -0.44 25.17 21.01
C ASN A 10 0.25 23.85 20.64
N ALA A 11 0.86 23.16 21.61
CA ALA A 11 1.49 21.86 21.36
C ALA A 11 0.48 20.77 20.96
N GLU A 12 -0.77 20.85 21.41
CA GLU A 12 -1.84 19.93 20.99
C GLU A 12 -2.35 20.27 19.59
N GLU A 13 -2.45 21.55 19.26
CA GLU A 13 -2.89 22.03 17.94
C GLU A 13 -1.85 21.72 16.85
N ASP A 14 -0.56 21.93 17.14
CA ASP A 14 0.55 21.55 16.27
C ASP A 14 0.58 20.03 16.02
N ARG A 15 0.32 19.22 17.06
CA ARG A 15 0.24 17.76 16.93
C ARG A 15 -0.91 17.35 16.00
N LYS A 16 -2.09 17.95 16.16
CA LYS A 16 -3.25 17.68 15.30
C LYS A 16 -2.98 18.05 13.84
N LEU A 17 -2.32 19.18 13.59
CA LEU A 17 -1.90 19.58 12.24
C LEU A 17 -0.91 18.59 11.63
N LEU A 18 0.08 18.16 12.41
CA LEU A 18 1.10 17.23 11.94
C LEU A 18 0.52 15.84 11.63
N GLU A 19 -0.41 15.36 12.46
CA GLU A 19 -1.17 14.14 12.19
C GLU A 19 -2.04 14.27 10.93
N LEU A 20 -2.74 15.39 10.75
CA LEU A 20 -3.56 15.62 9.56
C LEU A 20 -2.71 15.59 8.28
N VAL A 21 -1.55 16.25 8.29
CA VAL A 21 -0.62 16.23 7.15
C VAL A 21 -0.10 14.82 6.89
N THR A 22 0.25 14.08 7.94
CA THR A 22 0.72 12.68 7.83
C THR A 22 -0.35 11.80 7.19
N VAL A 23 -1.60 11.92 7.65
CA VAL A 23 -2.74 11.17 7.10
C VAL A 23 -3.00 11.56 5.64
N ARG A 24 -2.95 12.85 5.29
CA ARG A 24 -3.10 13.32 3.90
C ARG A 24 -2.03 12.75 2.98
N ASN A 25 -0.76 12.76 3.41
CA ASN A 25 0.35 12.22 2.61
C ASN A 25 0.22 10.70 2.42
N ALA A 26 -0.18 9.97 3.47
CA ALA A 26 -0.40 8.53 3.38
C ALA A 26 -1.56 8.19 2.43
N ALA A 27 -2.66 8.95 2.52
CA ALA A 27 -3.81 8.83 1.64
C ALA A 27 -3.46 9.12 0.17
N ASP A 28 -2.70 10.18 -0.10
CA ASP A 28 -2.27 10.55 -1.45
C ASP A 28 -1.32 9.50 -2.05
N ALA A 29 -0.39 8.97 -1.25
CA ALA A 29 0.47 7.87 -1.67
C ALA A 29 -0.33 6.61 -2.04
N LEU A 30 -1.36 6.28 -1.24
CA LEU A 30 -2.26 5.16 -1.55
C LEU A 30 -3.07 5.42 -2.83
N ALA A 31 -3.62 6.62 -2.99
CA ALA A 31 -4.37 7.00 -4.19
C ALA A 31 -3.51 6.86 -5.45
N HIS A 32 -2.28 7.39 -5.41
CA HIS A 32 -1.38 7.33 -6.55
C HIS A 32 -0.97 5.88 -6.89
N SER A 33 -0.56 5.09 -5.90
CA SER A 33 -0.18 3.68 -6.13
C SER A 33 -1.34 2.85 -6.67
N THR A 34 -2.55 3.07 -6.15
CA THR A 34 -3.76 2.38 -6.62
C THR A 34 -4.12 2.76 -8.04
N LYS A 35 -4.03 4.06 -8.38
CA LYS A 35 -4.26 4.54 -9.75
C LYS A 35 -3.27 3.92 -10.74
N LYS A 36 -1.98 3.87 -10.38
CA LYS A 36 -0.96 3.21 -11.19
C LYS A 36 -1.28 1.72 -11.39
N ALA A 37 -1.60 1.02 -10.31
CA ALA A 37 -1.99 -0.40 -10.40
C ALA A 37 -3.23 -0.59 -11.27
N LEU A 38 -4.20 0.34 -11.24
CA LEU A 38 -5.40 0.28 -12.07
C LEU A 38 -5.09 0.49 -13.55
N ASP A 39 -4.15 1.37 -13.87
CA ASP A 39 -3.69 1.58 -15.25
C ASP A 39 -2.95 0.35 -15.78
N GLU A 40 -2.16 -0.33 -14.94
CA GLU A 40 -1.36 -1.50 -15.33
C GLU A 40 -2.14 -2.83 -15.31
N HIS A 41 -3.04 -3.01 -14.34
CA HIS A 41 -3.72 -4.29 -14.05
C HIS A 41 -5.25 -4.18 -14.05
N GLY A 42 -5.82 -2.99 -14.25
CA GLY A 42 -7.27 -2.80 -14.28
C GLY A 42 -7.96 -3.48 -15.46
N ALA A 43 -7.23 -3.87 -16.50
CA ALA A 43 -7.76 -4.72 -17.57
C ALA A 43 -8.06 -6.16 -17.11
N SER A 44 -7.44 -6.61 -16.01
CA SER A 44 -7.69 -7.92 -15.41
C SER A 44 -8.82 -7.89 -14.37
N LEU A 45 -9.43 -6.73 -14.10
CA LEU A 45 -10.54 -6.58 -13.16
C LEU A 45 -11.88 -6.54 -13.89
N ASP A 46 -12.94 -6.96 -13.18
CA ASP A 46 -14.29 -6.80 -13.70
C ASP A 46 -14.69 -5.32 -13.71
N ALA A 47 -15.59 -4.92 -14.62
CA ALA A 47 -16.03 -3.53 -14.75
C ALA A 47 -16.64 -2.97 -13.44
N SER A 48 -17.34 -3.82 -12.68
CA SER A 48 -17.89 -3.47 -11.37
C SER A 48 -16.80 -3.16 -10.34
N GLU A 49 -15.75 -3.98 -10.29
CA GLU A 49 -14.61 -3.80 -9.37
C GLU A 49 -13.81 -2.55 -9.74
N LYS A 50 -13.54 -2.37 -11.04
CA LYS A 50 -12.87 -1.17 -11.55
C LYS A 50 -13.65 0.10 -11.20
N SER A 51 -14.97 0.11 -11.43
CA SER A 51 -15.82 1.25 -11.09
C SER A 51 -15.84 1.54 -9.58
N ALA A 52 -15.83 0.50 -8.74
CA ALA A 52 -15.78 0.67 -7.28
C ALA A 52 -14.45 1.31 -6.82
N ILE A 53 -13.33 0.89 -7.40
CA ILE A 53 -12.00 1.46 -7.09
C ILE A 53 -11.91 2.91 -7.59
N GLU A 54 -12.40 3.21 -8.80
CA GLU A 54 -12.42 4.58 -9.34
C GLU A 54 -13.28 5.53 -8.51
N SER A 55 -14.43 5.05 -8.01
CA SER A 55 -15.28 5.81 -7.09
C SER A 55 -14.56 6.08 -5.77
N ALA A 56 -13.97 5.05 -5.17
CA ALA A 56 -13.22 5.18 -3.92
C ALA A 56 -12.01 6.13 -4.06
N LEU A 57 -11.32 6.11 -5.22
CA LEU A 57 -10.23 7.03 -5.54
C LEU A 57 -10.72 8.48 -5.55
N LYS A 58 -11.82 8.77 -6.27
CA LYS A 58 -12.41 10.12 -6.29
C LYS A 58 -12.83 10.59 -4.91
N GLU A 59 -13.50 9.74 -4.15
CA GLU A 59 -13.94 10.08 -2.79
C GLU A 59 -12.76 10.35 -1.86
N LEU A 60 -11.66 9.60 -1.99
CA LEU A 60 -10.43 9.86 -1.24
C LEU A 60 -9.79 11.18 -1.68
N GLU A 61 -9.63 11.42 -2.98
CA GLU A 61 -9.08 12.68 -3.53
C GLU A 61 -9.88 13.92 -3.07
N GLU A 62 -11.22 13.81 -2.97
CA GLU A 62 -12.07 14.86 -2.42
C GLU A 62 -11.88 15.02 -0.91
N ALA A 63 -11.80 13.92 -0.16
CA ALA A 63 -11.57 13.96 1.29
C ALA A 63 -10.20 14.59 1.64
N ILE A 64 -9.14 14.27 0.87
CA ILE A 64 -7.79 14.81 1.07
C ILE A 64 -7.77 16.33 0.82
N LYS A 65 -8.68 16.91 0.02
CA LYS A 65 -8.79 18.38 -0.14
C LYS A 65 -9.38 19.07 1.10
N GLY A 66 -10.16 18.35 1.90
CA GLY A 66 -10.70 18.82 3.17
C GLY A 66 -9.69 18.77 4.33
N SER A 67 -10.19 19.00 5.54
CA SER A 67 -9.38 18.99 6.78
C SER A 67 -9.94 18.02 7.84
N ASP A 68 -10.80 17.09 7.43
CA ASP A 68 -11.38 16.08 8.30
C ASP A 68 -10.52 14.81 8.30
N LYS A 69 -9.73 14.63 9.35
CA LYS A 69 -8.86 13.46 9.55
C LYS A 69 -9.66 12.16 9.52
N ALA A 70 -10.80 12.10 10.20
CA ALA A 70 -11.60 10.88 10.29
C ALA A 70 -12.20 10.50 8.94
N ALA A 71 -12.63 11.49 8.15
CA ALA A 71 -13.08 11.25 6.79
C ALA A 71 -11.95 10.72 5.90
N ILE A 72 -10.75 11.31 5.96
CA ILE A 72 -9.60 10.84 5.17
C ILE A 72 -9.23 9.40 5.55
N GLU A 73 -9.16 9.08 6.85
CA GLU A 73 -8.85 7.72 7.32
C GLU A 73 -9.92 6.72 6.84
N ALA A 74 -11.20 7.03 7.00
CA ALA A 74 -12.28 6.16 6.57
C ALA A 74 -12.27 5.91 5.04
N LYS A 75 -12.00 6.95 4.23
CA LYS A 75 -11.87 6.81 2.77
C LYS A 75 -10.59 6.07 2.38
N THR A 76 -9.50 6.26 3.12
CA THR A 76 -8.24 5.53 2.91
C THR A 76 -8.45 4.04 3.14
N GLU A 77 -9.13 3.66 4.23
CA GLU A 77 -9.51 2.26 4.46
C GLU A 77 -10.45 1.70 3.40
N ALA A 78 -11.44 2.49 2.96
CA ALA A 78 -12.36 2.07 1.91
C ALA A 78 -11.63 1.80 0.59
N LEU A 79 -10.70 2.69 0.21
CA LEU A 79 -9.84 2.49 -0.95
C LEU A 79 -8.96 1.25 -0.78
N ALA A 80 -8.32 1.07 0.37
CA ALA A 80 -7.48 -0.11 0.65
C ALA A 80 -8.27 -1.42 0.52
N LYS A 81 -9.50 -1.47 1.04
CA LYS A 81 -10.39 -2.63 0.92
C LYS A 81 -10.83 -2.89 -0.53
N ALA A 82 -11.20 -1.83 -1.26
CA ALA A 82 -11.60 -1.95 -2.67
C ALA A 82 -10.43 -2.36 -3.58
N SER A 83 -9.23 -1.87 -3.29
CA SER A 83 -8.00 -2.14 -4.05
C SER A 83 -7.28 -3.41 -3.63
N GLN A 84 -7.76 -4.15 -2.62
CA GLN A 84 -7.11 -5.36 -2.12
C GLN A 84 -6.91 -6.41 -3.22
N LYS A 85 -7.95 -6.69 -4.02
CA LYS A 85 -7.87 -7.59 -5.18
C LYS A 85 -6.93 -7.07 -6.27
N LEU A 86 -6.85 -5.75 -6.45
CA LEU A 86 -5.94 -5.13 -7.40
C LEU A 86 -4.49 -5.27 -6.93
N GLY A 87 -4.24 -5.07 -5.63
CA GLY A 87 -2.93 -5.25 -5.01
C GLY A 87 -2.41 -6.68 -5.11
N GLU A 88 -3.28 -7.68 -4.93
CA GLU A 88 -2.92 -9.09 -5.14
C GLU A 88 -2.48 -9.37 -6.59
N LYS A 89 -3.20 -8.81 -7.58
CA LYS A 89 -2.83 -8.96 -9.01
C LYS A 89 -1.56 -8.21 -9.36
N ALA A 90 -1.40 -6.99 -8.84
CA ALA A 90 -0.19 -6.18 -9.05
C ALA A 90 1.04 -6.87 -8.45
N TYR A 91 0.93 -7.41 -7.23
CA TYR A 91 2.02 -8.13 -6.58
C TYR A 91 2.38 -9.41 -7.33
N ALA A 92 1.39 -10.18 -7.79
CA ALA A 92 1.62 -11.36 -8.62
C ALA A 92 2.31 -11.01 -9.96
N ALA A 93 1.94 -9.89 -10.59
CA ALA A 93 2.57 -9.43 -11.82
C ALA A 93 4.00 -8.90 -11.60
N GLU A 94 4.25 -8.22 -10.48
CA GLU A 94 5.58 -7.74 -10.10
C GLU A 94 6.51 -8.92 -9.77
N GLN A 95 5.99 -9.97 -9.11
CA GLN A 95 6.73 -11.19 -8.83
C GLN A 95 7.06 -11.97 -10.12
N ALA A 96 6.17 -11.95 -11.11
CA ALA A 96 6.42 -12.51 -12.43
C ALA A 96 7.47 -11.69 -13.24
N LYS A 97 7.58 -10.37 -13.01
CA LYS A 97 8.61 -9.52 -13.63
C LYS A 97 9.97 -9.61 -12.93
N ALA A 98 9.98 -9.79 -11.62
CA ALA A 98 11.20 -9.95 -10.82
C ALA A 98 11.91 -11.30 -11.07
N ASN A 99 11.23 -12.27 -11.69
CA ASN A 99 11.82 -13.53 -12.08
C ASN A 99 11.45 -13.90 -13.54
N PRO A 100 12.21 -13.41 -14.54
CA PRO A 100 11.94 -13.68 -15.96
C PRO A 100 12.10 -15.16 -16.38
N GLY A 101 12.57 -16.02 -15.46
CA GLY A 101 12.86 -17.43 -15.74
C GLY A 101 11.68 -18.41 -15.58
N ASN A 102 10.51 -17.98 -15.13
CA ASN A 102 9.43 -18.91 -14.74
C ASN A 102 8.12 -18.78 -15.54
N ALA A 103 8.14 -18.16 -16.72
CA ALA A 103 6.99 -18.14 -17.62
C ALA A 103 6.97 -19.38 -18.53
N ASN A 104 6.28 -20.45 -18.12
CA ASN A 104 5.48 -21.26 -19.06
C ASN A 104 4.32 -21.99 -18.34
N PRO A 105 3.13 -22.10 -18.97
CA PRO A 105 1.94 -22.73 -18.39
C PRO A 105 1.89 -24.24 -18.73
N ALA A 106 1.27 -25.01 -17.83
CA ALA A 106 0.83 -26.39 -17.99
C ALA A 106 1.87 -27.44 -18.44
N ALA A 107 2.38 -28.22 -17.48
CA ALA A 107 2.67 -29.64 -17.69
C ALA A 107 2.74 -30.39 -16.36
N GLU A 108 1.80 -31.30 -16.14
CA GLU A 108 1.98 -32.41 -15.21
C GLU A 108 3.23 -33.22 -15.58
N LYS A 109 4.07 -33.53 -14.59
CA LYS A 109 4.64 -34.86 -14.26
C LYS A 109 6.07 -34.75 -13.71
N LYS A 110 6.19 -35.35 -12.52
CA LYS A 110 7.30 -36.16 -12.00
C LYS A 110 8.76 -35.76 -12.32
N ALA A 111 9.43 -35.52 -11.19
CA ALA A 111 10.69 -36.14 -10.77
C ALA A 111 12.02 -35.57 -11.26
N ASN A 112 12.90 -35.45 -10.26
CA ASN A 112 14.36 -35.39 -10.24
C ASN A 112 15.06 -34.03 -10.33
N ASN A 113 15.57 -33.67 -9.15
CA ASN A 113 16.94 -33.28 -8.81
C ASN A 113 17.53 -31.96 -9.33
N ASP A 114 17.95 -31.22 -8.30
CA ASP A 114 19.16 -30.39 -8.16
C ASP A 114 19.23 -29.03 -8.88
N ALA A 115 19.79 -28.09 -8.10
CA ALA A 115 20.05 -26.67 -8.34
C ALA A 115 18.80 -25.77 -8.17
N GLU A 116 18.81 -24.65 -7.43
CA GLU A 116 19.90 -23.82 -6.94
C GLU A 116 19.33 -22.77 -5.97
N VAL A 117 20.14 -22.38 -4.98
CA VAL A 117 20.12 -21.12 -4.19
C VAL A 117 18.89 -20.79 -3.33
N VAL A 118 18.98 -21.16 -2.06
CA VAL A 118 18.40 -20.38 -0.95
C VAL A 118 19.59 -19.73 -0.23
N ASP A 119 19.79 -18.44 -0.46
CA ASP A 119 20.90 -17.68 0.11
C ASP A 119 20.48 -17.02 1.44
N ALA A 120 21.39 -17.10 2.40
CA ALA A 120 21.58 -16.20 3.53
C ALA A 120 20.51 -16.10 4.63
N ASP A 121 20.40 -17.14 5.47
CA ASP A 121 20.20 -16.94 6.91
C ASP A 121 21.51 -16.40 7.53
N PHE A 122 21.68 -15.08 7.50
CA PHE A 122 22.76 -14.39 8.19
C PHE A 122 22.45 -14.33 9.69
N LYS A 123 23.08 -15.20 10.49
CA LYS A 123 23.11 -15.08 11.96
C LYS A 123 24.54 -14.83 12.44
N GLU A 124 24.74 -13.56 12.81
CA GLU A 124 25.72 -12.97 13.75
C GLU A 124 26.87 -13.86 14.22
N VAL A 125 28.07 -13.51 13.73
CA VAL A 125 29.34 -13.90 14.35
C VAL A 125 29.53 -13.04 15.59
N ASN A 126 29.23 -13.59 16.76
CA ASN A 126 29.75 -13.04 18.01
C ASN A 126 31.15 -13.61 18.25
N ASP A 127 32.14 -12.76 18.01
CA ASP A 127 33.51 -12.87 18.50
C ASP A 127 33.52 -13.26 19.98
N LYS A 128 34.33 -14.30 20.31
CA LYS A 128 35.17 -14.41 21.51
C LYS A 128 35.71 -15.84 21.64
N LYS A 129 37.01 -16.03 21.35
CA LYS A 129 37.98 -16.64 22.26
C LYS A 129 39.39 -16.57 21.71
#